data_AF-A0A7X1PIH6-F1
#
_entry.id   AF-A0A7X1PIH6-F1
#
_cell.length_a   1.000
_cell.length_b   1.000
_cell.length_c   1.000
_cell.angle_alpha   90.00
_cell.angle_beta   90.00
_cell.angle_gamma   90.00
#
_symmetry.space_group_name_H-M   'P 1'
#
loop_
_entity.id
_entity.type
_entity.pdbx_description
1 polymer ?
#
loop_
_entity_poly.entity_id
_entity_poly.type
_entity_poly.pdbx_seq_one_letter_code
_entity_poly.pdbx_strand_id
1 'polypeptide(L)' 'MDIYCPVCGEPWDHNELHDVEGVRFEEARRRFASEGCRVFGSTHNSTVDTDKATKSALLHELLGDDIDGIAALMEDLG' A
#
# COMPACT_ATOMS: atom_id res chain seq x y z
N MET A 1 -3.54 6.62 9.38
CA MET A 1 -3.71 5.18 9.15
C MET A 1 -2.59 4.77 8.25
N ASP A 2 -1.97 3.64 8.56
CA ASP A 2 -0.87 3.13 7.74
C ASP A 2 -1.44 2.32 6.57
N ILE A 3 -0.80 2.46 5.41
CA ILE A 3 -1.04 1.57 4.28
C ILE A 3 0.08 0.55 4.23
N TYR A 4 -0.27 -0.70 3.94
CA TYR A 4 0.71 -1.79 3.93
C TYR A 4 1.05 -2.15 2.50
N CYS A 5 2.34 -2.25 2.19
CA CYS A 5 2.80 -2.65 0.87
C CYS A 5 2.28 -4.05 0.52
N PRO A 6 1.53 -4.25 -0.58
CA PRO A 6 1.00 -5.56 -0.97
C PRO A 6 2.09 -6.56 -1.40
N VAL A 7 3.36 -6.11 -1.51
CA VAL A 7 4.49 -6.95 -1.92
C VAL A 7 5.36 -7.38 -0.74
N CYS A 8 5.75 -6.43 0.13
CA CYS A 8 6.67 -6.71 1.24
C CYS A 8 6.04 -6.60 2.63
N GLY A 9 4.81 -6.08 2.75
CA GLY A 9 4.09 -5.95 4.02
C GLY A 9 4.58 -4.80 4.90
N GLU A 10 5.48 -3.94 4.42
CA GLU A 10 5.91 -2.76 5.18
C GLU A 10 4.79 -1.73 5.31
N PRO A 11 4.62 -1.11 6.50
CA PRO A 11 3.75 0.04 6.67
C PRO A 11 4.37 1.29 6.06
N TRP A 12 3.53 2.13 5.47
CA TRP A 12 3.86 3.45 4.93
C TRP A 12 2.80 4.45 5.38
N ASP A 13 3.19 5.71 5.58
CA ASP A 13 2.20 6.74 5.89
C ASP A 13 1.35 6.97 4.64
N HIS A 14 0.02 6.88 4.80
CA HIS A 14 -0.94 7.14 3.74
C HIS A 14 -0.67 8.48 3.02
N ASN A 15 -0.23 9.50 3.77
CA ASN A 15 0.04 10.81 3.22
C ASN A 15 1.20 10.84 2.22
N GLU A 16 2.12 9.87 2.25
CA GLU A 16 3.24 9.81 1.30
C GLU A 16 2.77 9.64 -0.16
N LEU A 17 1.54 9.14 -0.38
CA LEU A 17 0.94 9.09 -1.72
C LEU A 17 0.71 10.48 -2.31
N HIS A 18 0.58 11.53 -1.49
CA HIS A 18 0.49 12.91 -1.96
C HIS A 18 1.84 13.48 -2.43
N ASP A 19 2.94 12.89 -1.97
CA ASP A 19 4.30 13.38 -2.22
C ASP A 19 4.97 12.71 -3.42
N VAL A 20 4.27 11.79 -4.11
CA VAL A 20 4.81 11.11 -5.29
C VAL A 20 4.94 12.10 -6.45
N GLU A 21 6.18 12.42 -6.82
CA GLU A 21 6.47 13.42 -7.84
C GLU A 21 5.85 13.09 -9.22
N GLY A 22 5.25 14.10 -9.83
CA GLY A 22 4.77 14.02 -11.21
C GLY A 22 3.50 13.20 -11.43
N VAL A 23 2.88 12.67 -10.37
CA VAL A 23 1.62 11.93 -10.45
C VAL A 23 0.56 12.56 -9.56
N ARG A 24 -0.71 12.36 -9.92
CA ARG A 24 -1.83 12.73 -9.05
C ARG A 24 -2.03 11.65 -7.99
N PHE A 25 -2.59 12.03 -6.86
CA PHE A 25 -2.90 11.11 -5.75
C PHE A 25 -3.70 9.87 -6.19
N GLU A 26 -4.70 10.02 -7.07
CA GLU A 26 -5.46 8.89 -7.62
C GLU A 26 -4.59 7.88 -8.37
N GLU A 27 -3.63 8.39 -9.14
CA GLU A 27 -2.68 7.55 -9.87
C GLU A 27 -1.67 6.92 -8.91
N ALA A 28 -1.18 7.66 -7.92
CA ALA A 28 -0.31 7.13 -6.88
C ALA A 28 -0.95 5.95 -6.13
N ARG A 29 -2.25 6.04 -5.80
CA ARG A 29 -3.01 4.93 -5.18
C ARG A 29 -3.05 3.68 -6.07
N ARG A 30 -3.36 3.84 -7.36
CA ARG A 30 -3.41 2.73 -8.32
C ARG A 30 -2.04 2.10 -8.54
N ARG A 31 -1.01 2.93 -8.64
CA ARG A 31 0.37 2.45 -8.72
C ARG A 31 0.79 1.74 -7.44
N PHE A 32 0.37 2.22 -6.25
CA PHE A 32 0.70 1.55 -5.00
C PHE A 32 0.08 0.15 -4.91
N ALA A 33 -1.15 -0.03 -5.39
CA ALA A 33 -1.80 -1.33 -5.46
C ALA A 33 -1.02 -2.37 -6.31
N SER A 34 -0.27 -1.92 -7.33
CA SER A 34 0.45 -2.82 -8.27
C SER A 34 1.97 -2.88 -8.03
N GLU A 35 2.59 -1.76 -7.72
CA GLU A 35 4.04 -1.60 -7.51
C GLU A 35 4.43 -1.65 -6.03
N GLY A 36 3.47 -1.50 -5.11
CA GLY A 36 3.71 -1.36 -3.68
C GLY A 36 4.57 -0.14 -3.34
N CYS A 37 5.42 -0.27 -2.31
CA CYS A 37 6.27 0.84 -1.83
C CYS A 37 7.31 1.36 -2.85
N ARG A 38 7.46 0.71 -4.02
CA ARG A 38 8.27 1.26 -5.11
C ARG A 38 7.71 2.56 -5.69
N VAL A 39 6.41 2.82 -5.49
CA VAL A 39 5.81 4.11 -5.85
C VAL A 39 6.55 5.28 -5.23
N PHE A 40 7.07 5.12 -4.02
CA PHE A 40 7.81 6.14 -3.28
C PHE A 40 9.29 6.24 -3.69
N GLY A 41 9.72 5.52 -4.74
CA GLY A 41 11.12 5.41 -5.11
C GLY A 41 11.95 4.53 -4.17
N SER A 42 11.30 3.83 -3.23
CA SER A 42 11.94 2.89 -2.32
C SER A 42 12.14 1.51 -2.95
N THR A 43 13.01 0.70 -2.37
CA THR A 43 13.10 -0.73 -2.65
C THR A 43 12.30 -1.51 -1.63
N HIS A 44 11.60 -2.55 -2.06
CA HIS A 44 10.96 -3.48 -1.13
C HIS A 44 11.94 -4.02 -0.10
N ASN A 45 11.50 -4.17 1.14
CA ASN A 45 12.27 -4.85 2.16
C ASN A 45 12.70 -6.25 1.70
N SER A 46 13.92 -6.63 2.06
CA SER A 46 14.39 -8.01 1.91
C SER A 46 13.68 -8.96 2.88
N THR A 47 13.29 -8.46 4.05
CA THR A 47 12.54 -9.24 5.05
C THR A 47 11.06 -8.97 4.85
N VAL A 48 10.41 -9.82 4.05
CA VAL A 48 8.99 -9.70 3.72
C VAL A 48 8.10 -10.17 4.87
N ASP A 49 7.21 -9.30 5.34
CA ASP A 49 6.09 -9.70 6.19
C ASP A 49 4.99 -10.29 5.28
N THR A 50 5.02 -11.62 5.13
CA THR A 50 4.14 -12.33 4.19
C THR A 50 2.68 -12.25 4.59
N ASP A 51 2.37 -12.19 5.89
CA ASP A 51 0.99 -12.09 6.36
C ASP A 51 0.39 -10.73 6.00
N LYS A 52 1.10 -9.64 6.32
CA LYS A 52 0.66 -8.28 5.98
C LYS A 52 0.64 -8.03 4.48
N ALA A 53 1.64 -8.52 3.74
CA ALA A 53 1.67 -8.42 2.29
C ALA A 53 0.45 -9.12 1.66
N THR A 54 0.15 -10.35 2.11
CA THR A 54 -0.96 -11.14 1.58
C THR A 54 -2.32 -10.51 1.91
N LYS A 55 -2.53 -10.07 3.16
CA LYS A 55 -3.74 -9.36 3.56
C LYS A 55 -3.93 -8.09 2.74
N SER A 56 -2.89 -7.26 2.62
CA SER A 56 -2.94 -6.03 1.83
C SER A 56 -3.26 -6.31 0.35
N ALA A 57 -2.57 -7.29 -0.27
CA ALA A 57 -2.82 -7.66 -1.66
C ALA A 57 -4.27 -8.13 -1.89
N LEU A 58 -4.81 -8.98 -1.01
CA LEU A 58 -6.20 -9.43 -1.09
C LEU A 58 -7.19 -8.27 -0.94
N LEU A 59 -6.93 -7.34 -0.02
CA LEU A 59 -7.78 -6.17 0.16
C LEU A 59 -7.73 -5.24 -1.04
N HIS A 60 -6.57 -5.07 -1.68
CA HIS A 60 -6.46 -4.35 -2.96
C HIS A 60 -7.21 -5.03 -4.10
N GLU A 61 -7.26 -6.36 -4.14
CA GLU A 61 -8.08 -7.10 -5.12
C GLU A 61 -9.58 -6.94 -4.88
N LEU A 62 -10.01 -6.86 -3.61
CA LEU A 62 -11.42 -6.77 -3.23
C LEU A 62 -11.98 -5.34 -3.29
N LEU A 63 -11.19 -4.36 -2.83
CA LEU A 63 -11.61 -2.96 -2.69
C LEU A 63 -11.08 -2.05 -3.79
N GLY A 64 -10.15 -2.54 -4.62
CA GLY A 64 -9.59 -1.78 -5.74
C GLY A 64 -8.74 -0.60 -5.27
N ASP A 65 -9.15 0.62 -5.64
CA ASP A 65 -8.45 1.86 -5.34
C ASP A 65 -8.94 2.58 -4.07
N ASP A 66 -9.86 1.97 -3.31
CA ASP A 66 -10.29 2.45 -1.99
C ASP A 66 -9.23 2.19 -0.92
N ILE A 67 -8.15 2.96 -0.97
CA ILE A 67 -7.00 2.85 -0.06
C ILE A 67 -7.39 3.11 1.41
N ASP A 68 -8.39 3.96 1.65
CA ASP A 68 -8.84 4.30 3.00
C ASP A 68 -9.57 3.11 3.63
N GLY A 69 -10.43 2.44 2.85
CA GLY A 69 -11.08 1.19 3.28
C GLY A 69 -10.07 0.07 3.52
N ILE A 70 -9.04 -0.04 2.68
CA ILE A 70 -7.96 -1.02 2.87
C ILE A 70 -7.18 -0.74 4.15
N ALA A 71 -6.79 0.51 4.41
CA ALA A 71 -6.07 0.89 5.62
C ALA A 71 -6.90 0.60 6.88
N ALA A 72 -8.19 0.94 6.87
CA ALA A 72 -9.10 0.67 7.98
C ALA A 72 -9.24 -0.84 8.26
N LEU A 73 -9.39 -1.68 7.23
CA LEU A 73 -9.48 -3.13 7.41
C LEU A 73 -8.15 -3.76 7.83
N MET A 74 -7.02 -3.24 7.35
CA MET A 74 -5.70 -3.71 7.79
C MET A 74 -5.48 -3.44 9.28
N GLU A 75 -5.90 -2.28 9.80
CA GLU A 75 -5.83 -1.96 11.23
C GLU A 75 -6.68 -2.94 12.08
N ASP A 76 -7.84 -3.36 11.58
CA ASP A 76 -8.71 -4.35 12.24
C ASP A 76 -8.14 -5.78 12.16
N LEU A 77 -7.40 -6.12 11.10
CA LEU A 77 -6.90 -7.48 10.84
C LEU A 77 -5.56 -7.82 11.51
N GLY A 78 -4.77 -6.82 11.92
CA GLY A 78 -3.53 -6.97 12.69
C GLY A 78 -2.35 -7.58 11.91
#